data_AF-A0A4Q6AZR1-F1
#
_entry.id   AF-A0A4Q6AZR1-F1
#
_cell.length_a   1.000
_cell.length_b   1.000
_cell.length_c   1.000
_cell.angle_alpha   90.00
_cell.angle_beta   90.00
_cell.angle_gamma   90.00
#
_symmetry.space_group_name_H-M   'P 1'
#
loop_
_entity.id
_entity.type
_entity.pdbx_description
1 polymer ?
#
loop_
_entity_poly.entity_id
_entity_poly.type
_entity_poly.pdbx_seq_one_letter_code
_entity_poly.pdbx_strand_id
1 'polypeptide(L)'
;MTIGLFSRCAGCNATLFAMTRKPEVFKGVRCMVSPQPLSAGVSLRKALERFKIPPEYIKDLDEKVRLKTSFTIDQFSPVPWAKSVMIPTFLYQVRDDVYTDPSDVQAVYDNIPLSEKRLYWIEGTTKRWHGYTYFQRHPEQMLEWFEQYMR
;
A
#
# COMPACT_ATOMS: atom_id res chain seq x y z
N MET A 1 5.87 18.52 18.50
CA MET A 1 4.63 17.80 18.12
C MET A 1 5.03 16.40 17.67
N THR A 2 4.42 15.37 18.23
CA THR A 2 4.66 13.98 17.80
C THR A 2 3.72 13.63 16.66
N ILE A 3 4.25 13.10 15.56
CA ILE A 3 3.49 12.81 14.33
C ILE A 3 3.58 11.31 14.00
N GLY A 4 2.44 10.68 13.80
CA GLY A 4 2.30 9.34 13.22
C GLY A 4 1.39 9.41 11.99
N LEU A 5 1.65 8.56 10.99
CA LEU A 5 0.88 8.54 9.75
C LEU A 5 -0.12 7.38 9.72
N PHE A 6 -1.31 7.65 9.18
CA PHE A 6 -2.29 6.64 8.81
C PHE A 6 -2.55 6.70 7.30
N SER A 7 -1.69 6.06 6.51
CA SER A 7 -1.62 6.22 5.05
C SER A 7 -2.44 5.13 4.34
N ARG A 8 -3.68 5.44 4.00
CA ARG A 8 -4.65 4.46 3.48
C ARG A 8 -4.52 4.25 1.97
N CYS A 9 -4.50 2.99 1.51
CA CYS A 9 -4.57 2.61 0.09
C CYS A 9 -3.51 3.33 -0.76
N ALA A 10 -3.92 3.98 -1.85
CA ALA A 10 -3.08 4.83 -2.69
C ALA A 10 -2.41 5.98 -1.90
N GLY A 11 -2.95 6.38 -0.74
CA GLY A 11 -2.27 7.27 0.20
C GLY A 11 -0.97 6.68 0.75
N CYS A 12 -0.90 5.36 0.97
CA CYS A 12 0.37 4.67 1.25
C CYS A 12 1.31 4.82 0.06
N ASN A 13 0.86 4.48 -1.15
CA ASN A 13 1.70 4.58 -2.35
C ASN A 13 2.29 5.98 -2.53
N ALA A 14 1.46 7.01 -2.37
CA ALA A 14 1.88 8.40 -2.44
C ALA A 14 2.87 8.75 -1.30
N THR A 15 2.64 8.26 -0.09
CA THR A 15 3.56 8.44 1.05
C THR A 15 4.93 7.83 0.76
N LEU A 16 4.98 6.58 0.27
CA LEU A 16 6.22 5.88 -0.07
C LEU A 16 6.99 6.62 -1.16
N PHE A 17 6.29 7.02 -2.23
CA PHE A 17 6.89 7.80 -3.31
C PHE A 17 7.42 9.16 -2.79
N ALA A 18 6.65 9.85 -1.94
CA ALA A 18 7.08 11.11 -1.34
C ALA A 18 8.32 10.93 -0.44
N MET A 19 8.41 9.84 0.32
CA MET A 19 9.61 9.51 1.11
C MET A 19 10.84 9.31 0.22
N THR A 20 10.69 8.74 -0.98
CA THR A 20 11.79 8.65 -1.95
C THR A 20 12.20 10.03 -2.49
N ARG A 21 11.23 10.92 -2.78
CA ARG A 21 11.50 12.18 -3.49
C ARG A 21 11.85 13.35 -2.58
N LYS A 22 11.32 13.35 -1.36
CA LYS A 22 11.37 14.44 -0.39
C LYS A 22 11.50 13.88 1.04
N PRO A 23 12.51 13.06 1.35
CA PRO A 23 12.65 12.44 2.68
C PRO A 23 12.70 13.48 3.82
N GLU A 24 13.18 14.69 3.54
CA GLU A 24 13.28 15.78 4.51
C GLU A 24 11.95 16.22 5.11
N VAL A 25 10.83 16.09 4.38
CA VAL A 25 9.50 16.49 4.89
C VAL A 25 8.95 15.48 5.91
N PHE A 26 9.55 14.30 5.98
CA PHE A 26 9.20 13.26 6.94
C PHE A 26 10.06 13.32 8.22
N LYS A 27 10.96 14.31 8.35
CA LYS A 27 11.66 14.56 9.61
C LYS A 27 10.67 14.81 10.74
N GLY A 28 10.79 14.05 11.82
CA GLY A 28 9.88 14.12 12.98
C GLY A 28 8.65 13.23 12.88
N VAL A 29 8.39 12.58 11.74
CA VAL A 29 7.42 11.49 11.66
C VAL A 29 7.99 10.26 12.36
N ARG A 30 7.22 9.67 13.26
CA ARG A 30 7.67 8.61 14.17
C ARG A 30 7.35 7.21 13.70
N CYS A 31 6.20 7.03 13.04
CA CYS A 31 5.78 5.74 12.50
C CYS A 31 4.65 5.91 11.48
N MET A 32 4.32 4.82 10.79
CA MET A 32 3.22 4.74 9.84
C MET A 32 2.42 3.45 10.05
N VAL A 33 1.10 3.57 9.97
CA VAL A 33 0.17 2.45 9.76
C VAL A 33 -0.48 2.64 8.38
N SER A 34 -0.46 1.60 7.55
CA SER A 34 -0.90 1.69 6.16
C SER A 34 -1.84 0.55 5.79
N PRO A 35 -3.17 0.79 5.81
CA PRO A 35 -4.12 -0.16 5.27
C PRO A 35 -3.99 -0.30 3.76
N GLN A 36 -3.95 -1.53 3.33
CA GLN A 36 -4.27 -1.96 1.99
C GLN A 36 -3.47 -1.27 0.87
N PRO A 37 -2.14 -1.14 0.92
CA PRO A 37 -1.39 -0.68 -0.25
C PRO A 37 -1.61 -1.64 -1.42
N LEU A 38 -1.53 -1.15 -2.65
CA LEU A 38 -1.60 -2.01 -3.83
C LEU A 38 -0.95 -1.33 -5.04
N SER A 39 -0.36 -2.11 -5.93
CA SER A 39 0.08 -1.66 -7.24
C SER A 39 -1.11 -1.44 -8.17
N ALA A 40 -1.15 -0.29 -8.85
CA ALA A 40 -2.20 -0.01 -9.84
C ALA A 40 -2.27 -1.09 -10.92
N GLY A 41 -1.12 -1.54 -11.43
CA GLY A 41 -1.05 -2.59 -12.45
C GLY A 41 -1.66 -3.93 -12.01
N VAL A 42 -1.42 -4.35 -10.76
CA VAL A 42 -2.03 -5.57 -10.21
C VAL A 42 -3.55 -5.39 -10.12
N SER A 43 -4.02 -4.24 -9.63
CA SER A 43 -5.45 -3.94 -9.53
C SER A 43 -6.16 -3.95 -10.88
N LEU A 44 -5.54 -3.36 -11.89
CA LEU A 44 -6.08 -3.29 -13.24
C LEU A 44 -6.09 -4.67 -13.90
N ARG A 45 -5.05 -5.49 -13.73
CA ARG A 45 -5.04 -6.88 -14.20
C ARG A 45 -6.15 -7.72 -13.55
N LYS A 46 -6.32 -7.61 -12.23
CA LYS A 46 -7.45 -8.25 -11.52
C LYS A 46 -8.80 -7.73 -12.01
N ALA A 47 -8.90 -6.45 -12.39
CA ALA A 47 -10.12 -5.91 -12.98
C ALA A 47 -10.43 -6.52 -14.35
N LEU A 48 -9.42 -6.65 -15.23
CA LEU A 48 -9.60 -7.32 -16.53
C LEU A 48 -10.09 -8.76 -16.34
N GLU A 49 -9.47 -9.52 -15.43
CA GLU A 49 -9.88 -10.88 -15.08
C GLU A 49 -11.36 -10.93 -14.63
N ARG A 50 -11.76 -10.08 -13.68
CA ARG A 50 -13.15 -10.03 -13.17
C ARG A 50 -14.15 -9.66 -14.26
N PHE A 51 -13.78 -8.79 -15.20
CA PHE A 51 -14.62 -8.40 -16.33
C PHE A 51 -14.52 -9.34 -17.53
N LYS A 52 -13.73 -10.42 -17.43
CA LYS A 52 -13.48 -11.38 -18.52
C LYS A 52 -12.94 -10.70 -19.78
N ILE A 53 -12.14 -9.65 -19.59
CA ILE A 53 -11.43 -8.96 -20.66
C ILE A 53 -10.07 -9.65 -20.83
N PRO A 54 -9.65 -9.97 -22.07
CA PRO A 54 -8.37 -10.61 -22.30
C PRO A 54 -7.18 -9.81 -21.71
N PRO A 55 -6.20 -10.47 -21.08
CA PRO A 55 -5.13 -9.81 -20.34
C PRO A 55 -4.23 -8.92 -21.22
N GLU A 56 -4.14 -9.18 -22.52
CA GLU A 56 -3.36 -8.39 -23.49
C GLU A 56 -3.83 -6.93 -23.59
N TYR A 57 -5.10 -6.64 -23.28
CA TYR A 57 -5.65 -5.28 -23.25
C TYR A 57 -5.02 -4.39 -22.16
N ILE A 58 -4.21 -4.97 -21.25
CA ILE A 58 -3.43 -4.17 -20.31
C ILE A 58 -2.45 -3.22 -21.03
N LYS A 59 -1.95 -3.61 -22.21
CA LYS A 59 -1.04 -2.77 -23.02
C LYS A 59 -1.75 -1.56 -23.59
N ASP A 60 -2.97 -1.75 -24.11
CA ASP A 60 -3.79 -0.65 -24.63
C ASP A 60 -4.20 0.31 -23.50
N LEU A 61 -4.48 -0.23 -22.31
CA LEU A 61 -4.77 0.58 -21.14
C LEU A 61 -3.54 1.37 -20.69
N ASP A 62 -2.37 0.74 -20.64
CA ASP A 62 -1.11 1.40 -20.30
C ASP A 62 -0.80 2.55 -21.24
N GLU A 63 -0.96 2.35 -22.55
CA GLU A 63 -0.77 3.40 -23.54
C GLU A 63 -1.75 4.57 -23.34
N LYS A 64 -3.04 4.29 -23.08
CA LYS A 64 -4.04 5.34 -22.79
C LYS A 64 -3.72 6.10 -21.51
N VAL A 65 -3.21 5.43 -20.48
CA VAL A 65 -2.76 6.07 -19.23
C VAL A 65 -1.54 6.95 -19.49
N ARG A 66 -0.57 6.44 -20.25
CA ARG A 66 0.66 7.15 -20.63
C ARG A 66 0.37 8.40 -21.45
N LEU A 67 -0.53 8.33 -22.42
CA LEU A 67 -0.94 9.50 -23.22
C LEU A 67 -1.61 10.59 -22.37
N LYS A 68 -2.31 10.23 -21.29
CA LYS A 68 -3.00 11.19 -20.42
C LYS A 68 -2.14 11.73 -19.29
N THR A 69 -1.19 10.94 -18.80
CA THR A 69 -0.46 11.24 -17.55
C THR A 69 1.05 11.35 -17.75
N SER A 70 1.56 10.95 -18.92
CA SER A 70 2.98 10.76 -19.22
C SER A 70 3.68 9.65 -18.41
N PHE A 71 2.95 8.88 -17.62
CA PHE A 71 3.46 7.76 -16.83
C PHE A 71 2.85 6.44 -17.28
N THR A 72 3.62 5.36 -17.18
CA THR A 72 3.10 3.99 -17.32
C THR A 72 2.48 3.54 -16.01
N ILE A 73 1.57 2.57 -16.10
CA ILE A 73 0.86 1.96 -14.97
C ILE A 73 1.84 1.38 -13.95
N ASP A 74 2.94 0.76 -14.39
CA ASP A 74 3.93 0.17 -13.50
C ASP A 74 4.65 1.23 -12.65
N GLN A 75 4.75 2.48 -13.12
CA GLN A 75 5.29 3.59 -12.32
C GLN A 75 4.39 3.99 -11.15
N PHE A 76 3.13 3.54 -11.13
CA PHE A 76 2.21 3.72 -10.01
C PHE A 76 2.28 2.60 -8.97
N SER A 77 3.23 1.66 -9.10
CA SER A 77 3.49 0.66 -8.08
C SER A 77 4.17 1.28 -6.84
N PRO A 78 3.72 0.98 -5.61
CA PRO A 78 4.42 1.34 -4.39
C PRO A 78 5.70 0.51 -4.16
N VAL A 79 5.82 -0.67 -4.78
CA VAL A 79 6.86 -1.66 -4.47
C VAL A 79 8.25 -1.05 -4.60
N PRO A 80 8.65 -0.39 -5.71
CA PRO A 80 10.01 0.15 -5.84
C PRO A 80 10.35 1.26 -4.83
N TRP A 81 9.33 1.93 -4.28
CA TRP A 81 9.48 3.09 -3.39
C TRP A 81 9.56 2.68 -1.92
N ALA A 82 9.06 1.49 -1.56
CA ALA A 82 9.11 0.96 -0.19
C ALA A 82 10.53 0.90 0.40
N LYS A 83 11.56 0.77 -0.45
CA LYS A 83 12.98 0.83 -0.04
C LYS A 83 13.42 2.15 0.58
N SER A 84 12.64 3.22 0.39
CA SER A 84 12.93 4.55 0.93
C SER A 84 12.27 4.81 2.29
N VAL A 85 11.56 3.83 2.85
CA VAL A 85 10.90 3.96 4.15
C VAL A 85 11.94 3.88 5.26
N MET A 86 12.06 4.97 6.01
CA MET A 86 13.00 5.12 7.13
C MET A 86 12.28 5.35 8.47
N ILE A 87 11.01 4.95 8.56
CA ILE A 87 10.23 4.98 9.81
C ILE A 87 9.55 3.62 10.06
N PRO A 88 9.36 3.22 11.33
CA PRO A 88 8.59 2.05 11.69
C PRO A 88 7.25 1.98 10.95
N THR A 89 6.98 0.86 10.28
CA THR A 89 5.82 0.73 9.39
C THR A 89 5.00 -0.53 9.64
N PHE A 90 3.70 -0.36 9.89
CA PHE A 90 2.73 -1.44 9.99
C PHE A 90 1.79 -1.44 8.78
N LEU A 91 1.88 -2.49 7.95
CA LEU A 91 0.96 -2.76 6.85
C LEU A 91 -0.13 -3.74 7.29
N TYR A 92 -1.34 -3.56 6.80
CA TYR A 92 -2.37 -4.60 6.92
C TYR A 92 -3.26 -4.69 5.69
N GLN A 93 -3.58 -5.92 5.27
CA GLN A 93 -4.23 -6.20 3.99
C GLN A 93 -5.20 -7.38 4.12
N VAL A 94 -6.29 -7.39 3.34
CA VAL A 94 -7.20 -8.54 3.24
C VAL A 94 -6.49 -9.54 2.35
N ARG A 95 -6.27 -10.76 2.87
CA ARG A 95 -5.46 -11.77 2.18
C ARG A 95 -6.06 -12.11 0.82
N ASP A 96 -7.35 -12.44 0.79
CA ASP A 96 -8.04 -12.87 -0.44
C ASP A 96 -8.73 -11.70 -1.16
N ASP A 97 -8.14 -10.50 -1.08
CA ASP A 97 -8.71 -9.31 -1.71
C ASP A 97 -8.78 -9.44 -3.22
N VAL A 98 -10.00 -9.35 -3.77
CA VAL A 98 -10.24 -9.45 -5.22
C VAL A 98 -9.56 -8.37 -6.06
N TYR A 99 -9.06 -7.28 -5.46
CA TYR A 99 -8.40 -6.16 -6.13
C TYR A 99 -6.87 -6.25 -6.15
N THR A 100 -6.26 -7.21 -5.46
CA THR A 100 -4.81 -7.37 -5.48
C THR A 100 -4.43 -8.85 -5.37
N ASP A 101 -3.13 -9.13 -5.23
CA ASP A 101 -2.61 -10.45 -4.90
C ASP A 101 -1.78 -10.33 -3.61
N PRO A 102 -1.78 -11.34 -2.72
CA PRO A 102 -0.93 -11.33 -1.54
C PRO A 102 0.55 -11.03 -1.86
N SER A 103 1.05 -11.54 -3.00
CA SER A 103 2.43 -11.30 -3.43
C SER A 103 2.75 -9.82 -3.69
N ASP A 104 1.79 -9.01 -4.13
CA ASP A 104 1.97 -7.58 -4.36
C ASP A 104 2.25 -6.83 -3.05
N VAL A 105 1.43 -7.09 -2.03
CA VAL A 105 1.60 -6.45 -0.71
C VAL A 105 2.79 -7.03 0.05
N GLN A 106 3.05 -8.32 -0.10
CA GLN A 106 4.27 -8.95 0.41
C GLN A 106 5.52 -8.29 -0.19
N ALA A 107 5.54 -8.01 -1.50
CA ALA A 107 6.65 -7.33 -2.14
C ALA A 107 6.86 -5.89 -1.62
N VAL A 108 5.78 -5.16 -1.29
CA VAL A 108 5.89 -3.86 -0.61
C VAL A 108 6.54 -4.04 0.76
N TYR A 109 6.07 -4.99 1.56
CA TYR A 109 6.60 -5.26 2.90
C TYR A 109 8.07 -5.69 2.89
N ASP A 110 8.42 -6.62 2.01
CA ASP A 110 9.78 -7.18 1.90
C ASP A 110 10.78 -6.09 1.53
N ASN A 111 10.38 -5.16 0.65
CA ASN A 111 11.23 -4.08 0.19
C ASN A 111 11.37 -2.92 1.19
N ILE A 112 10.62 -2.90 2.31
CA ILE A 112 10.89 -1.96 3.42
C ILE A 112 12.21 -2.40 4.11
N PRO A 113 13.22 -1.52 4.24
CA PRO A 113 14.54 -1.91 4.71
C PRO A 113 14.66 -2.05 6.23
N LEU A 114 13.70 -1.49 6.99
CA LEU A 114 13.72 -1.51 8.44
C LEU A 114 13.31 -2.86 9.04
N SER A 115 13.88 -3.17 10.20
CA SER A 115 13.45 -4.27 11.07
C SER A 115 12.12 -3.98 11.76
N GLU A 116 11.84 -2.71 12.06
CA GLU A 116 10.62 -2.25 12.72
C GLU A 116 9.45 -2.20 11.73
N LYS A 117 9.09 -3.35 11.17
CA LYS A 117 7.98 -3.50 10.25
C LYS A 117 7.07 -4.65 10.66
N ARG A 118 5.78 -4.51 10.37
CA ARG A 118 4.76 -5.54 10.57
C ARG A 118 3.87 -5.64 9.35
N LEU A 119 3.47 -6.86 8.97
CA LEU A 119 2.42 -7.12 8.00
C LEU A 119 1.36 -8.01 8.64
N TYR A 120 0.12 -7.54 8.67
CA TYR A 120 -1.02 -8.31 9.16
C TYR A 120 -1.98 -8.66 8.02
N TRP A 121 -2.34 -9.93 7.93
CA TRP A 121 -3.31 -10.43 6.97
C TRP A 121 -4.68 -10.59 7.64
N ILE A 122 -5.68 -9.89 7.10
CA ILE A 122 -7.08 -10.08 7.45
C ILE A 122 -7.59 -11.25 6.62
N GLU A 123 -7.93 -12.35 7.29
CA GLU A 123 -8.38 -13.60 6.67
C GLU A 123 -9.90 -13.79 6.81
N GLY A 124 -10.45 -14.80 6.14
CA GLY A 124 -11.89 -15.11 6.20
C GLY A 124 -12.78 -14.16 5.39
N THR A 125 -12.21 -13.34 4.50
CA THR A 125 -12.97 -12.47 3.62
C THR A 125 -12.23 -12.12 2.33
N THR A 126 -12.99 -11.88 1.28
CA THR A 126 -12.48 -11.37 -0.01
C THR A 126 -12.78 -9.88 -0.20
N LYS A 127 -13.52 -9.27 0.72
CA LYS A 127 -14.02 -7.89 0.59
C LYS A 127 -12.95 -6.90 1.06
N ARG A 128 -12.31 -6.19 0.12
CA ARG A 128 -11.39 -5.07 0.41
C ARG A 128 -11.91 -4.07 1.44
N TRP A 129 -13.22 -3.79 1.41
CA TRP A 129 -13.88 -2.87 2.35
C TRP A 129 -13.71 -3.28 3.81
N HIS A 130 -13.60 -4.58 4.10
CA HIS A 130 -13.32 -5.05 5.46
C HIS A 130 -11.96 -4.59 5.96
N GLY A 131 -10.96 -4.47 5.07
CA GLY A 131 -9.69 -3.84 5.37
C GLY A 131 -9.84 -2.38 5.77
N TYR A 132 -10.62 -1.62 5.03
CA TYR A 132 -10.84 -0.20 5.34
C TYR A 132 -11.63 0.06 6.62
N THR A 133 -12.49 -0.89 7.02
CA THR A 133 -13.23 -0.83 8.27
C THR A 133 -12.54 -1.56 9.42
N TYR A 134 -11.36 -2.16 9.19
CA TYR A 134 -10.71 -3.04 10.16
C TYR A 134 -10.30 -2.27 11.42
N PHE A 135 -9.70 -1.10 11.25
CA PHE A 135 -9.30 -0.24 12.37
C PHE A 135 -10.49 0.14 13.27
N GLN A 136 -11.67 0.37 12.70
CA GLN A 136 -12.88 0.72 13.46
C GLN A 136 -13.46 -0.47 14.23
N ARG A 137 -13.16 -1.71 13.82
CA ARG A 137 -13.70 -2.93 14.42
C ARG A 137 -12.70 -3.62 15.37
N HIS A 138 -11.42 -3.53 15.04
CA HIS A 138 -10.29 -4.18 15.73
C HIS A 138 -9.11 -3.20 15.81
N PRO A 139 -9.23 -2.09 16.58
CA PRO A 139 -8.23 -1.04 16.62
C PRO A 139 -6.91 -1.43 17.33
N GLU A 140 -6.93 -2.49 18.13
CA GLU A 140 -5.95 -2.79 19.18
C GLU A 140 -4.51 -2.75 18.66
N GLN A 141 -4.20 -3.54 17.62
CA GLN A 141 -2.85 -3.63 17.08
C GLN A 141 -2.33 -2.30 16.49
N MET A 142 -3.22 -1.48 15.94
CA MET A 142 -2.84 -0.18 15.36
C MET A 142 -2.61 0.84 16.47
N LEU A 143 -3.44 0.83 17.53
CA LEU A 143 -3.25 1.69 18.69
C LEU A 143 -1.98 1.33 19.45
N GLU A 144 -1.71 0.03 19.66
CA GLU A 144 -0.46 -0.46 20.24
C GLU A 144 0.76 -0.01 19.43
N TRP A 145 0.68 -0.09 18.10
CA TRP A 145 1.75 0.37 17.22
C TRP A 145 2.03 1.87 17.39
N PHE A 146 0.96 2.68 17.39
CA PHE A 146 1.11 4.12 17.61
C PHE A 146 1.66 4.41 19.00
N GLU A 147 1.11 3.78 20.04
CA GLU A 147 1.58 3.93 21.41
C GLU A 147 3.07 3.59 21.57
N GLN A 148 3.54 2.52 20.92
CA GLN A 148 4.94 2.11 20.98
C GLN A 148 5.90 3.14 20.38
N TYR A 149 5.56 3.72 19.21
CA TYR A 149 6.51 4.55 18.45
C TYR A 149 6.29 6.06 18.58
N MET A 150 5.10 6.48 19.02
CA MET A 150 4.74 7.90 19.22
C MET A 150 4.99 8.41 20.65
N ARG A 151 5.45 7.55 21.56
CA ARG A 151 5.98 7.98 22.85
C ARG A 151 7.35 8.66 22.71
#